data_AF-A0A369IBZ2-F1
#
_entry.id   AF-A0A369IBZ2-F1
#
_cell.length_a   1.000
_cell.length_b   1.000
_cell.length_c   1.000
_cell.angle_alpha   90.00
_cell.angle_beta   90.00
_cell.angle_gamma   90.00
#
_symmetry.space_group_name_H-M   'P 1'
#
loop_
_entity.id
_entity.type
_entity.pdbx_description
1 polymer ?
#
loop_
_entity_poly.entity_id
_entity_poly.type
_entity_poly.pdbx_seq_one_letter_code
_entity_poly.pdbx_strand_id
1 'polypeptide(L)'
;MNRFSVLYTLKKHHQHLTFNTRAEAEDALKKLSRHRRGVAIGIYDAKTELFFWEPNRQKKYSQLSFSEQAQEDNTMIAIVQNLRLQAEIASDENHVDLDIMLRPMPRLVHS
;
A
#
# COMPACT_ATOMS: atom_id res chain seq x y z
N MET A 1 12.37 -2.56 4.76
CA MET A 1 11.37 -1.79 4.00
C MET A 1 10.56 -2.76 3.16
N ASN A 2 9.23 -2.69 3.22
CA ASN A 2 8.36 -3.66 2.55
C ASN A 2 8.34 -3.39 1.04
N ARG A 3 8.81 -4.34 0.24
CA ARG A 3 8.97 -4.19 -1.22
C ARG A 3 7.63 -4.24 -1.97
N PHE A 4 6.70 -5.08 -1.54
CA PHE A 4 5.45 -5.32 -2.28
C PHE A 4 4.28 -4.64 -1.61
N SER A 5 3.31 -4.18 -2.40
CA SER A 5 2.03 -3.68 -1.91
C SER A 5 0.88 -4.35 -2.63
N VAL A 6 -0.03 -4.98 -1.89
CA VAL A 6 -1.30 -5.47 -2.43
C VAL A 6 -2.31 -4.35 -2.37
N LEU A 7 -2.80 -3.90 -3.53
CA LEU A 7 -3.81 -2.87 -3.67
C LEU A 7 -5.21 -3.49 -3.72
N TYR A 8 -6.15 -2.93 -2.96
CA TYR A 8 -7.56 -3.35 -2.95
C TYR A 8 -8.49 -2.17 -2.65
N THR A 9 -9.77 -2.33 -2.98
CA THR A 9 -10.81 -1.38 -2.62
C THR A 9 -11.65 -1.92 -1.48
N LEU A 10 -11.81 -1.16 -0.41
CA LEU A 10 -12.73 -1.44 0.70
C LEU A 10 -13.64 -0.22 0.88
N LYS A 11 -14.97 -0.43 0.84
CA LYS A 11 -15.98 0.64 0.95
C LYS A 11 -15.73 1.83 0.01
N LYS A 12 -15.36 1.58 -1.25
CA LYS A 12 -15.01 2.58 -2.29
C LYS A 12 -13.69 3.35 -2.06
N HIS A 13 -12.93 3.04 -1.01
CA HIS A 13 -11.62 3.64 -0.78
C HIS A 13 -10.50 2.65 -1.14
N HIS A 14 -9.44 3.17 -1.78
CA HIS A 14 -8.22 2.40 -2.03
C HIS A 14 -7.45 2.21 -0.73
N GLN A 15 -7.00 0.98 -0.50
CA GLN A 15 -6.18 0.60 0.63
C GLN A 15 -5.10 -0.35 0.15
N HIS A 16 -4.03 -0.46 0.92
CA HIS A 16 -2.96 -1.41 0.62
C HIS A 16 -2.54 -2.24 1.83
N LEU A 17 -1.90 -3.37 1.57
CA LEU A 17 -1.14 -4.14 2.55
C LEU A 17 0.28 -4.28 2.04
N THR A 18 1.27 -4.12 2.92
CA THR A 18 2.68 -4.16 2.53
C THR A 18 3.33 -5.48 2.94
N PHE A 19 4.21 -6.01 2.09
CA PHE A 19 4.86 -7.30 2.29
C PHE A 19 6.34 -7.26 1.88
N ASN A 20 7.14 -8.14 2.46
CA ASN A 20 8.56 -8.25 2.13
C ASN A 20 8.78 -9.10 0.87
N THR A 21 7.97 -10.15 0.69
CA THR A 21 8.12 -11.10 -0.41
C THR A 21 6.94 -11.09 -1.36
N ARG A 22 7.20 -11.48 -2.62
CA ARG A 22 6.16 -11.61 -3.64
C ARG A 22 5.14 -12.70 -3.28
N ALA A 23 5.61 -13.81 -2.71
CA ALA A 23 4.77 -14.93 -2.34
C ALA A 23 3.72 -14.55 -1.28
N GLU A 24 4.11 -13.77 -0.27
CA GLU A 24 3.18 -13.23 0.74
C GLU A 24 2.12 -12.31 0.11
N ALA A 25 2.56 -11.42 -0.79
CA ALA A 25 1.65 -10.52 -1.49
C ALA A 25 0.64 -11.29 -2.37
N GLU A 26 1.09 -12.32 -3.08
CA GLU A 26 0.22 -13.18 -3.89
C GLU A 26 -0.77 -13.98 -3.05
N ASP A 27 -0.35 -14.51 -1.90
CA ASP A 27 -1.26 -15.20 -0.97
C ASP A 27 -2.31 -14.24 -0.39
N ALA A 28 -1.90 -13.03 0.00
CA ALA A 28 -2.82 -11.99 0.48
C ALA A 28 -3.83 -11.55 -0.59
N LEU A 29 -3.37 -11.38 -1.85
CA LEU A 29 -4.25 -11.08 -2.97
C LEU A 29 -5.29 -12.19 -3.18
N LYS A 30 -4.88 -13.46 -3.15
CA LYS A 30 -5.79 -14.62 -3.26
C LYS A 30 -6.81 -14.66 -2.12
N LYS A 31 -6.39 -14.38 -0.89
CA LYS A 31 -7.28 -14.31 0.28
C LYS A 31 -8.30 -13.17 0.13
N LEU A 32 -7.87 -11.99 -0.32
CA LEU A 32 -8.77 -10.86 -0.58
C LEU A 32 -9.79 -11.18 -1.67
N SER A 33 -9.39 -11.85 -2.76
CA SER A 33 -10.33 -12.27 -3.81
C SER A 33 -11.37 -13.28 -3.31
N ARG A 34 -11.07 -14.05 -2.25
CA ARG A 34 -11.99 -15.03 -1.65
C ARG A 34 -12.91 -14.42 -0.60
N HIS A 35 -12.42 -13.46 0.18
CA HIS A 35 -13.19 -12.83 1.24
C HIS A 35 -13.87 -11.56 0.71
N ARG A 36 -15.22 -11.51 0.74
CA ARG A 36 -16.05 -10.36 0.28
C ARG A 36 -15.82 -9.03 1.02
N ARG A 37 -14.76 -8.90 1.82
CA ARG A 37 -14.43 -7.67 2.54
C ARG A 37 -13.76 -6.63 1.65
N GLY A 38 -13.28 -6.96 0.46
CA GLY A 38 -12.75 -5.97 -0.47
C GLY A 38 -12.69 -6.48 -1.89
N VAL A 39 -12.46 -5.57 -2.84
CA VAL A 39 -12.20 -5.92 -4.23
C VAL A 39 -10.70 -5.84 -4.46
N ALA A 40 -10.05 -7.00 -4.61
CA ALA A 40 -8.64 -7.08 -4.96
C ALA A 40 -8.38 -6.39 -6.32
N ILE A 41 -7.28 -5.63 -6.42
CA ILE A 41 -6.88 -4.92 -7.65
C ILE A 41 -5.60 -5.52 -8.23
N GLY A 42 -4.54 -5.64 -7.43
CA GLY A 42 -3.25 -6.11 -7.91
C GLY A 42 -2.12 -5.94 -6.90
N ILE A 43 -0.89 -6.17 -7.37
CA ILE A 43 0.34 -6.09 -6.59
C ILE A 43 1.27 -5.08 -7.24
N TYR A 44 1.75 -4.13 -6.46
CA TYR A 44 2.81 -3.21 -6.83
C TYR A 44 4.16 -3.71 -6.30
N ASP A 45 5.20 -3.67 -7.13
CA ASP A 45 6.59 -3.92 -6.74
C ASP A 45 7.37 -2.61 -6.68
N ALA A 46 7.70 -2.14 -5.48
CA ALA A 46 8.41 -0.88 -5.27
C ALA A 46 9.85 -0.88 -5.81
N LYS A 47 10.44 -2.06 -6.08
CA LYS A 47 11.80 -2.13 -6.65
C LYS A 47 11.80 -1.84 -8.15
N THR A 48 10.81 -2.36 -8.85
CA THR A 48 10.72 -2.24 -10.33
C THR A 48 9.70 -1.20 -10.77
N GLU A 49 8.92 -0.67 -9.83
CA GLU A 49 7.80 0.24 -10.07
C GLU A 49 6.76 -0.32 -11.04
N LEU A 50 6.58 -1.65 -11.01
CA LEU A 50 5.63 -2.34 -11.87
C LEU A 50 4.37 -2.71 -11.09
N PHE A 51 3.24 -2.70 -11.80
CA PHE A 51 1.96 -3.14 -11.29
C PHE A 51 1.54 -4.46 -11.95
N PHE A 52 1.16 -5.44 -11.13
CA PHE A 52 0.69 -6.75 -11.56
C PHE A 52 -0.79 -6.88 -11.20
N TRP A 53 -1.65 -6.93 -12.21
CA TRP A 53 -3.10 -6.99 -11.99
C TRP A 53 -3.55 -8.33 -11.39
N GLU A 54 -4.63 -8.27 -10.61
CA GLU A 54 -5.35 -9.46 -10.18
C GLU A 54 -5.83 -10.26 -11.42
N PRO A 55 -5.73 -11.61 -11.43
CA PRO A 55 -5.96 -12.40 -12.64
C PRO A 55 -7.31 -12.20 -13.34
N ASN A 56 -8.40 -11.93 -12.61
CA ASN A 56 -9.70 -11.67 -13.23
C ASN A 56 -9.76 -10.27 -13.85
N ARG A 57 -9.07 -9.28 -13.28
CA ARG A 57 -8.91 -7.94 -13.84
C ARG A 57 -7.94 -7.88 -15.02
N GLN A 58 -6.88 -8.68 -14.98
CA GLN A 58 -5.88 -8.79 -16.05
C GLN A 58 -6.54 -9.07 -17.41
N LYS A 59 -7.60 -9.89 -17.45
CA LYS A 59 -8.34 -10.18 -18.68
C LYS A 59 -8.96 -8.94 -19.32
N LYS A 60 -9.52 -8.04 -18.51
CA LYS A 60 -10.11 -6.77 -18.99
C LYS A 60 -9.02 -5.79 -19.38
N TYR A 61 -7.99 -5.66 -18.55
CA TYR A 61 -6.83 -4.81 -18.81
C TYR A 61 -6.16 -5.19 -20.15
N SER A 62 -5.96 -6.48 -20.42
CA SER A 62 -5.34 -6.95 -21.67
C SER A 62 -6.18 -6.72 -22.93
N GLN A 63 -7.45 -6.30 -22.81
CA GLN A 63 -8.30 -5.92 -23.94
C GLN A 63 -8.18 -4.42 -24.28
N LEU A 64 -7.56 -3.63 -23.40
CA LEU A 64 -7.32 -2.21 -23.62
C LEU A 64 -6.20 -1.99 -24.63
N SER A 65 -6.21 -0.83 -25.29
CA SER A 65 -5.07 -0.38 -26.10
C SER A 65 -3.84 -0.13 -25.23
N PHE A 66 -2.65 -0.10 -25.84
CA PHE A 66 -1.41 0.19 -25.10
C PHE A 66 -1.44 1.52 -24.34
N SER A 67 -2.08 2.55 -24.91
CA SER A 67 -2.22 3.86 -24.25
C SER A 67 -3.10 3.77 -23.01
N GLU A 68 -4.23 3.06 -23.11
CA GLU A 68 -5.14 2.85 -21.98
C GLU A 68 -4.51 1.97 -20.90
N GLN A 69 -3.77 0.92 -21.30
CA GLN A 69 -2.99 0.08 -20.38
C GLN A 69 -1.98 0.92 -19.58
N ALA A 70 -1.19 1.76 -20.26
CA ALA A 70 -0.24 2.65 -19.61
C ALA A 70 -0.93 3.64 -18.67
N GLN A 71 -2.08 4.20 -19.06
CA GLN A 71 -2.86 5.10 -18.22
C GLN A 71 -3.38 4.41 -16.95
N GLU A 72 -3.92 3.20 -17.07
CA GLU A 72 -4.42 2.41 -15.94
C GLU A 72 -3.29 2.05 -14.98
N ASP A 73 -2.15 1.58 -15.50
CA ASP A 73 -0.99 1.25 -14.67
C ASP A 73 -0.47 2.48 -13.93
N ASN A 74 -0.26 3.60 -14.63
CA ASN A 74 0.20 4.84 -14.02
C ASN A 74 -0.75 5.32 -12.92
N THR A 75 -2.06 5.17 -13.13
CA THR A 75 -3.07 5.52 -12.13
C THR A 75 -2.95 4.64 -10.87
N MET A 76 -2.83 3.32 -11.04
CA MET A 76 -2.70 2.39 -9.91
C MET A 76 -1.38 2.58 -9.16
N ILE A 77 -0.29 2.81 -9.89
CA ILE A 77 1.04 3.08 -9.32
C ILE A 77 0.99 4.36 -8.47
N ALA A 78 0.45 5.45 -9.01
CA ALA A 78 0.34 6.72 -8.30
C ALA A 78 -0.49 6.58 -7.00
N ILE A 79 -1.60 5.83 -7.05
CA ILE A 79 -2.41 5.54 -5.86
C ILE A 79 -1.59 4.79 -4.81
N VAL A 80 -0.88 3.72 -5.18
CA VAL A 80 -0.09 2.93 -4.22
C VAL A 80 1.07 3.72 -3.64
N GLN A 81 1.77 4.51 -4.45
CA GLN A 81 2.86 5.36 -3.98
C GLN A 81 2.36 6.40 -2.97
N ASN A 82 1.21 7.03 -3.23
CA ASN A 82 0.61 7.97 -2.29
C ASN A 82 0.21 7.26 -0.97
N LEU A 83 -0.40 6.08 -1.05
CA LEU A 83 -0.72 5.29 0.15
C LEU A 83 0.53 4.92 0.97
N ARG A 84 1.65 4.59 0.31
CA ARG A 84 2.94 4.32 0.98
C ARG A 84 3.48 5.56 1.68
N LEU A 85 3.49 6.70 1.00
CA LEU A 85 3.93 7.96 1.58
C LEU A 85 3.10 8.34 2.82
N GLN A 86 1.77 8.20 2.72
CA GLN A 86 0.88 8.47 3.86
C GLN A 86 1.14 7.53 5.04
N ALA A 87 1.41 6.25 4.77
CA ALA A 87 1.72 5.29 5.81
C ALA A 87 3.06 5.61 6.50
N GLU A 88 4.07 6.04 5.74
CA GLU A 88 5.38 6.45 6.27
C GLU A 88 5.25 7.69 7.16
N ILE A 89 4.57 8.74 6.68
CA ILE A 89 4.30 9.96 7.47
C ILE A 89 3.54 9.63 8.76
N ALA A 90 2.53 8.76 8.69
CA ALA A 90 1.77 8.35 9.86
C ALA A 90 2.61 7.55 10.88
N SER A 91 3.59 6.75 10.43
CA SER A 91 4.51 6.07 11.34
C SER A 91 5.50 7.03 12.00
N ASP A 92 5.95 8.07 11.30
CA ASP A 92 6.89 9.06 11.85
C ASP A 92 6.21 9.97 12.89
N GLU A 93 4.98 10.42 12.66
CA GLU A 93 4.21 11.22 13.63
C GLU A 93 3.98 10.47 14.96
N ASN A 94 3.67 9.16 14.90
CA ASN A 94 3.53 8.33 16.11
C ASN A 94 4.87 8.14 16.83
N HIS A 95 6.00 8.18 16.11
CA HIS A 95 7.33 8.07 16.71
C HIS A 95 7.73 9.36 17.44
N VAL A 96 7.36 10.53 16.90
CA VAL A 96 7.61 11.83 17.52
C VAL A 96 6.78 12.01 18.80
N ASP A 97 5.50 11.62 18.80
CA ASP A 97 4.64 11.78 19.98
C ASP A 97 5.10 10.89 21.16
N LEU A 98 5.53 9.64 20.88
CA LEU A 98 6.06 8.76 21.92
C LEU A 98 7.42 9.22 22.48
N ASP A 99 8.30 9.79 21.65
CA ASP A 99 9.58 10.36 22.10
C ASP A 99 9.36 11.61 22.97
N ILE A 100 8.38 12.46 22.65
CA ILE A 100 8.02 13.63 23.46
C ILE A 100 7.43 13.20 24.81
N MET A 101 6.56 12.18 24.83
CA MET A 101 5.92 11.68 26.06
C MET A 101 6.88 10.92 27.00
N LEU A 102 7.98 10.37 26.49
CA LEU A 102 8.98 9.62 27.28
C LEU A 102 10.18 10.45 27.74
N ARG A 103 10.22 11.75 27.41
CA ARG A 103 11.28 12.64 27.91
C ARG A 103 11.14 12.81 29.42
N PRO A 104 12.20 12.58 30.21
CA PRO A 104 12.17 12.86 31.64
C PRO A 104 11.90 14.36 31.82
N MET A 105 10.80 14.67 32.52
CA MET A 105 10.48 16.04 32.92
C MET A 105 11.71 16.69 33.56
N PRO A 106 12.13 17.88 33.12
CA PRO A 106 13.25 18.56 33.75
C PRO A 106 12.90 18.74 35.22
N ARG A 107 13.73 18.18 36.11
CA ARG A 107 13.59 18.40 37.55
C ARG A 107 13.72 19.90 37.77
N LEU A 108 12.62 20.54 38.17
CA LEU A 108 12.63 21.91 38.66
C LEU A 108 13.49 21.92 39.93
N VAL A 109 14.77 22.23 39.75
CA VAL A 109 15.69 22.55 40.84
C VAL A 109 15.21 23.88 41.39
N HIS A 110 14.44 23.82 42.47
CA HIS A 110 14.12 25.00 43.25
C HIS A 110 15.37 25.31 44.07
N SER A 111 16.03 26.42 43.74
CA SER A 111 17.07 27.06 44.55
C SER A 111 16.44 28.00 45.57
#